data_AF-A0A9P3AZI2-F1
#
_entry.id   AF-A0A9P3AZI2-F1
#
_cell.length_a   1.000
_cell.length_b   1.000
_cell.length_c   1.000
_cell.angle_alpha   90.00
_cell.angle_beta   90.00
_cell.angle_gamma   90.00
#
_symmetry.space_group_name_H-M   'P 1'
#
loop_
_entity.id
_entity.type
_entity.pdbx_description
1 polymer ?
#
loop_
_entity_poly.entity_id
_entity_poly.type
_entity_poly.pdbx_seq_one_letter_code
_entity_poly.pdbx_strand_id
1 'polypeptide(L)'
;MPAMTRGFTLIELAVVLVILGLLSGMLITPLAARIEAHQRQLTGAMLDDIVDALTGFALLHGRLPCPSLEADPASPAYGLEHPPPCDLSAPGYLPWRSLGVPAVDAWGSARTAAASPWLGHWRYFPDPAFTHAPITLATAPAANIKINDHLGLLSTSSAPPVAVVWSTGPNHHGDGANATYSALAPTFHSGEATPAFDDQLRWIGHPLFIARLAQGGRL
;
A
#
# COMPACT_ATOMS: atom_id res chain seq x y z
N MET A 1 -71.07 -15.92 22.53
CA MET A 1 -70.55 -16.72 21.40
C MET A 1 -69.07 -16.96 21.67
N PRO A 2 -68.61 -18.19 21.95
CA PRO A 2 -67.20 -18.42 22.21
C PRO A 2 -66.43 -18.39 20.88
N ALA A 3 -65.35 -17.62 20.83
CA ALA A 3 -64.41 -17.64 19.72
C ALA A 3 -63.61 -18.94 19.77
N MET A 4 -63.67 -19.76 18.72
CA MET A 4 -62.77 -20.90 18.56
C MET A 4 -61.35 -20.38 18.29
N THR A 5 -60.44 -20.62 19.24
CA THR A 5 -59.01 -20.46 19.05
C THR A 5 -58.53 -21.50 18.03
N ARG A 6 -58.24 -21.07 16.80
CA ARG A 6 -57.55 -21.90 15.81
C ARG A 6 -56.10 -22.07 16.27
N GLY A 7 -55.72 -23.29 16.64
CA GLY A 7 -54.34 -23.66 16.92
C GLY A 7 -53.53 -23.78 15.63
N PHE A 8 -52.23 -23.47 15.70
CA PHE A 8 -51.30 -23.66 14.60
C PHE A 8 -51.19 -25.14 14.21
N THR A 9 -51.15 -25.41 12.91
CA THR A 9 -50.94 -26.78 12.41
C THR A 9 -49.46 -27.15 12.48
N LEU A 10 -49.16 -28.43 12.70
CA LEU A 10 -47.78 -28.93 12.73
C LEU A 10 -47.02 -28.62 11.43
N ILE A 11 -47.72 -28.65 10.29
CA ILE A 11 -47.12 -28.35 8.99
C ILE A 11 -46.76 -26.87 8.83
N GLU A 12 -47.58 -25.96 9.38
CA GLU A 12 -47.32 -24.52 9.36
C GLU A 12 -46.10 -24.17 10.21
N LEU A 13 -45.95 -24.78 11.38
CA LEU A 13 -44.76 -24.63 12.21
C LEU A 13 -43.50 -25.24 11.54
N ALA A 14 -43.63 -26.39 10.86
CA ALA A 14 -42.53 -26.99 10.12
C ALA A 14 -42.05 -26.10 8.95
N VAL A 15 -42.98 -25.52 8.19
CA VAL A 15 -42.64 -24.60 7.09
C VAL A 15 -41.99 -23.32 7.62
N VAL A 16 -42.48 -22.75 8.73
CA VAL A 16 -41.84 -21.59 9.38
C VAL A 16 -40.42 -21.92 9.83
N LEU A 17 -40.18 -23.08 10.45
CA LEU A 17 -38.84 -23.49 10.86
C LEU A 17 -37.89 -23.70 9.68
N VAL A 18 -38.39 -24.25 8.55
CA VAL A 18 -37.60 -24.38 7.31
C VAL A 18 -37.24 -23.01 6.75
N ILE A 19 -38.20 -22.08 6.69
CA ILE A 19 -37.96 -20.71 6.22
C ILE A 19 -36.96 -20.00 7.14
N LEU A 20 -37.10 -20.11 8.47
CA LEU A 20 -36.17 -19.54 9.44
C LEU A 20 -34.77 -20.16 9.33
N GLY A 21 -34.67 -21.48 9.12
CA GLY A 21 -33.40 -22.16 8.90
C GLY A 21 -32.68 -21.69 7.63
N LEU A 22 -33.41 -21.54 6.52
CA LEU A 22 -32.88 -21.03 5.26
C LEU A 22 -32.44 -19.56 5.38
N LEU A 23 -33.26 -18.72 6.01
CA LEU A 23 -32.93 -17.30 6.25
C LEU A 23 -31.72 -17.14 7.17
N SER A 24 -31.58 -18.00 8.19
CA SER A 24 -30.43 -18.00 9.09
C SER A 24 -29.14 -18.42 8.39
N GLY A 25 -29.22 -19.32 7.39
CA GLY A 25 -28.07 -19.77 6.61
C GLY A 25 -27.56 -18.75 5.57
N MET A 26 -28.43 -17.87 5.07
CA MET A 26 -28.08 -16.90 4.00
C MET A 26 -27.24 -15.71 4.49
N LEU A 27 -27.16 -15.45 5.79
CA LEU A 27 -26.53 -14.25 6.35
C LEU A 27 -25.12 -14.47 6.92
N ILE A 28 -24.52 -15.64 6.71
CA ILE A 28 -23.19 -15.97 7.23
C ILE A 28 -22.13 -15.61 6.19
N THR A 29 -21.96 -14.31 5.93
CA THR A 29 -20.65 -13.87 5.43
C THR A 29 -19.66 -14.03 6.59
N PRO A 30 -18.55 -14.78 6.42
CA PRO A 30 -17.65 -15.03 7.53
C PRO A 30 -17.09 -13.69 8.02
N LEU A 31 -17.19 -13.43 9.31
CA LEU A 31 -16.66 -12.23 9.96
C LEU A 31 -15.20 -11.96 9.53
N ALA A 32 -14.42 -13.02 9.34
CA ALA A 32 -13.06 -12.97 8.83
C ALA A 32 -12.93 -12.23 7.48
N ALA A 33 -13.78 -12.53 6.50
CA ALA A 33 -13.74 -11.85 5.20
C ALA A 33 -14.08 -10.35 5.30
N ARG A 34 -14.93 -9.97 6.26
CA ARG A 34 -15.23 -8.56 6.52
C ARG A 34 -14.04 -7.83 7.16
N ILE A 35 -13.37 -8.46 8.11
CA ILE A 35 -12.16 -7.93 8.74
C ILE A 35 -11.07 -7.73 7.69
N GLU A 36 -10.84 -8.74 6.85
CA GLU A 36 -9.83 -8.67 5.79
C GLU A 36 -10.14 -7.55 4.78
N ALA A 37 -11.39 -7.46 4.30
CA ALA A 37 -11.80 -6.39 3.41
C ALA A 37 -11.60 -5.01 4.05
N HIS A 38 -11.88 -4.87 5.35
CA HIS A 38 -11.63 -3.64 6.09
C HIS A 38 -10.14 -3.31 6.19
N GLN A 39 -9.28 -4.28 6.51
CA GLN A 39 -7.83 -4.09 6.54
C GLN A 39 -7.28 -3.66 5.17
N ARG A 40 -7.76 -4.25 4.07
CA ARG A 40 -7.38 -3.85 2.71
C ARG A 40 -7.79 -2.41 2.39
N GLN A 41 -8.94 -1.97 2.86
CA GLN A 41 -9.38 -0.58 2.70
C GLN A 41 -8.52 0.38 3.52
N LEU A 42 -8.21 0.01 4.77
CA LEU A 42 -7.34 0.82 5.64
C LEU A 42 -5.94 0.97 5.07
N THR A 43 -5.31 -0.12 4.61
CA THR A 43 -3.99 -0.05 3.97
C THR A 43 -4.03 0.79 2.70
N GLY A 44 -5.07 0.64 1.87
CA GLY A 44 -5.26 1.49 0.70
C GLY A 44 -5.28 2.98 1.05
N ALA A 45 -6.03 3.36 2.08
CA ALA A 45 -6.08 4.74 2.56
C ALA A 45 -4.71 5.22 3.13
N MET A 46 -4.02 4.38 3.89
CA MET A 46 -2.68 4.70 4.40
C MET A 46 -1.66 4.90 3.29
N LEU A 47 -1.73 4.12 2.19
CA LEU A 47 -0.87 4.33 1.03
C LEU A 47 -1.13 5.67 0.34
N ASP A 48 -2.40 6.08 0.26
CA ASP A 48 -2.78 7.39 -0.28
C ASP A 48 -2.22 8.52 0.61
N ASP A 49 -2.33 8.39 1.94
CA ASP A 49 -1.71 9.32 2.91
C ASP A 49 -0.18 9.38 2.77
N ILE A 50 0.47 8.24 2.52
CA ILE A 50 1.93 8.18 2.31
C ILE A 50 2.33 8.89 1.01
N VAL A 51 1.56 8.76 -0.07
CA VAL A 51 1.81 9.49 -1.32
C VAL A 51 1.75 11.01 -1.10
N ASP A 52 0.79 11.46 -0.31
CA ASP A 52 0.67 12.87 0.06
C ASP A 52 1.81 13.32 0.97
N ALA A 53 2.23 12.50 1.94
CA ALA A 53 3.38 12.77 2.80
C ALA A 53 4.69 12.85 1.99
N LEU A 54 4.91 11.96 1.02
CA LEU A 54 6.06 12.02 0.10
C LEU A 54 6.05 13.31 -0.74
N THR A 55 4.87 13.72 -1.20
CA THR A 55 4.71 14.99 -1.93
C THR A 55 5.00 16.19 -1.03
N GLY A 56 4.49 16.19 0.20
CA GLY A 56 4.77 17.21 1.21
C GLY A 56 6.26 17.30 1.56
N PHE A 57 6.93 16.15 1.71
CA PHE A 57 8.38 16.10 1.93
C PHE A 57 9.14 16.75 0.77
N ALA A 58 8.74 16.49 -0.47
CA ALA A 58 9.34 17.11 -1.65
C ALA A 58 9.07 18.62 -1.76
N LEU A 59 7.91 19.09 -1.32
CA LEU A 59 7.64 20.53 -1.22
C LEU A 59 8.58 21.20 -0.21
N LEU A 60 8.79 20.59 0.95
CA LEU A 60 9.62 21.14 2.03
C LEU A 60 11.12 21.07 1.71
N HIS A 61 11.59 19.95 1.18
CA HIS A 61 13.03 19.68 1.01
C HIS A 61 13.50 19.84 -0.45
N GLY A 62 12.56 19.92 -1.41
CA GLY A 62 12.86 19.94 -2.84
C GLY A 62 13.27 18.61 -3.45
N ARG A 63 13.18 17.51 -2.70
CA ARG A 63 13.55 16.16 -3.13
C ARG A 63 12.67 15.14 -2.45
N LEU A 64 12.56 13.95 -3.01
CA LEU A 64 12.02 12.79 -2.32
C LEU A 64 13.01 12.28 -1.27
N PRO A 65 12.52 11.65 -0.18
CA PRO A 65 13.39 11.12 0.84
C PRO A 65 14.09 9.84 0.35
N CYS A 66 15.30 9.56 0.84
CA CYS A 66 15.90 8.24 0.64
C CYS A 66 15.20 7.19 1.50
N PRO A 67 15.16 5.92 1.09
CA PRO A 67 14.66 4.84 1.93
C PRO A 67 15.37 4.77 3.28
N SER A 68 14.66 4.31 4.31
CA SER A 68 15.25 3.98 5.61
C SER A 68 16.04 2.67 5.50
N LEU A 69 17.28 2.68 5.98
CA LEU A 69 18.19 1.52 5.99
C LEU A 69 18.46 0.98 7.40
N GLU A 70 18.17 1.76 8.43
CA GLU A 70 18.39 1.34 9.82
C GLU A 70 17.44 0.20 10.18
N ALA A 71 18.01 -0.89 10.68
CA ALA A 71 17.28 -2.11 11.01
C ALA A 71 17.07 -2.26 12.52
N ASP A 72 17.82 -1.59 13.38
CA ASP A 72 17.65 -1.72 14.83
C ASP A 72 16.61 -0.74 15.37
N PRO A 73 15.46 -1.21 15.92
CA PRO A 73 14.47 -0.32 16.55
C PRO A 73 15.01 0.49 17.74
N ALA A 74 16.14 0.08 18.34
CA ALA A 74 16.81 0.85 19.39
C ALA A 74 17.62 2.05 18.86
N SER A 75 17.92 2.08 17.57
CA SER A 75 18.68 3.17 16.95
C SER A 75 17.82 4.42 16.80
N PRO A 76 18.34 5.63 17.12
CA PRO A 76 17.61 6.86 16.89
C PRO A 76 17.33 7.12 15.41
N ALA A 77 18.08 6.48 14.50
CA ALA A 77 17.91 6.56 13.06
C ALA A 77 16.81 5.64 12.51
N TYR A 78 16.25 4.72 13.32
CA TYR A 78 15.23 3.77 12.87
C TYR A 78 14.00 4.51 12.35
N GLY A 79 13.65 4.28 11.07
CA GLY A 79 12.52 4.93 10.41
C GLY A 79 12.77 6.34 9.90
N LEU A 80 14.00 6.86 10.00
CA LEU A 80 14.39 8.12 9.37
C LEU A 80 14.92 7.85 7.95
N GLU A 81 14.83 8.85 7.08
CA GLU A 81 15.47 8.78 5.78
C GLU A 81 16.99 8.62 5.92
N HIS A 82 17.58 7.83 5.02
CA HIS A 82 19.03 7.80 4.90
C HIS A 82 19.52 9.13 4.27
N PRO A 83 20.70 9.65 4.64
CA PRO A 83 21.26 10.80 3.95
C PRO A 83 21.56 10.51 2.47
N PRO A 84 21.31 11.45 1.54
CA PRO A 84 21.77 11.31 0.16
C PRO A 84 23.30 11.23 0.06
N PRO A 85 23.86 10.51 -0.92
CA PRO A 85 23.18 9.78 -1.99
C PRO A 85 22.52 8.47 -1.49
N CYS A 86 21.34 8.16 -2.00
CA CYS A 86 20.61 6.96 -1.61
C CYS A 86 21.26 5.68 -2.20
N ASP A 87 21.29 4.60 -1.42
CA ASP A 87 21.47 3.26 -1.98
C ASP A 87 20.14 2.77 -2.57
N LEU A 88 20.09 2.67 -3.90
CA LEU A 88 18.93 2.24 -4.69
C LEU A 88 19.22 0.95 -5.47
N SER A 89 20.20 0.16 -5.00
CA SER A 89 20.51 -1.18 -5.53
C SER A 89 19.38 -2.20 -5.31
N ALA A 90 18.45 -1.89 -4.39
CA ALA A 90 17.20 -2.58 -4.16
C ALA A 90 16.16 -1.61 -3.58
N PRO A 91 14.86 -1.94 -3.61
CA PRO A 91 13.87 -1.19 -2.87
C PRO A 91 14.12 -1.30 -1.36
N GLY A 92 13.97 -0.18 -0.68
CA GLY A 92 14.13 -0.09 0.76
C GLY A 92 12.79 -0.01 1.49
N TYR A 93 12.86 0.42 2.74
CA TYR A 93 11.68 0.72 3.54
C TYR A 93 11.37 2.21 3.50
N LEU A 94 10.09 2.55 3.56
CA LEU A 94 9.65 3.93 3.65
C LEU A 94 10.23 4.58 4.92
N PRO A 95 10.74 5.81 4.88
CA PRO A 95 11.20 6.52 6.07
C PRO A 95 10.02 7.11 6.87
N TRP A 96 9.25 6.24 7.52
CA TRP A 96 7.95 6.57 8.11
C TRP A 96 8.02 7.67 9.19
N ARG A 97 9.11 7.78 9.96
CA ARG A 97 9.28 8.86 10.95
C ARG A 97 9.64 10.19 10.31
N SER A 98 10.43 10.20 9.24
CA SER A 98 10.69 11.43 8.47
C SER A 98 9.43 11.94 7.78
N LEU A 99 8.50 11.05 7.43
CA LEU A 99 7.22 11.38 6.81
C LEU A 99 6.08 11.63 7.80
N GLY A 100 6.23 11.24 9.07
CA GLY A 100 5.17 11.37 10.07
C GLY A 100 3.98 10.42 9.87
N VAL A 101 4.21 9.25 9.26
CA VAL A 101 3.18 8.24 8.98
C VAL A 101 3.39 6.96 9.81
N PRO A 102 2.38 6.08 9.95
CA PRO A 102 2.54 4.80 10.62
C PRO A 102 3.63 3.93 9.99
N ALA A 103 4.38 3.19 10.81
CA ALA A 103 5.49 2.35 10.35
C ALA A 103 5.04 1.11 9.56
N VAL A 104 3.81 0.65 9.83
CA VAL A 104 3.25 -0.59 9.29
C VAL A 104 1.84 -0.39 8.78
N ASP A 105 1.45 -1.26 7.87
CA ASP A 105 0.10 -1.41 7.36
C ASP A 105 -0.84 -2.13 8.36
N ALA A 106 -2.08 -2.39 7.94
CA ALA A 106 -3.11 -3.03 8.77
C ALA A 106 -2.85 -4.50 9.11
N TRP A 107 -1.84 -5.13 8.50
CA TRP A 107 -1.44 -6.53 8.74
C TRP A 107 -0.14 -6.64 9.52
N GLY A 108 0.68 -5.59 9.54
CA GLY A 108 2.00 -5.58 10.14
C GLY A 108 2.02 -5.37 11.64
N SER A 109 3.23 -5.51 12.19
CA SER A 109 3.52 -5.27 13.60
C SER A 109 4.89 -4.61 13.76
N ALA A 110 5.02 -3.74 14.77
CA ALA A 110 6.29 -3.08 15.07
C ALA A 110 7.41 -4.09 15.39
N ARG A 111 8.64 -3.78 14.97
CA ARG A 111 9.82 -4.59 15.25
C ARG A 111 10.32 -4.32 16.66
N THR A 112 10.82 -5.38 17.31
CA THR A 112 11.34 -5.30 18.69
C THR A 112 12.86 -5.44 18.76
N ALA A 113 13.51 -5.92 17.70
CA ALA A 113 14.96 -6.05 17.60
C ALA A 113 15.43 -5.98 16.14
N ALA A 114 16.73 -5.75 15.94
CA ALA A 114 17.37 -5.70 14.63
C ALA A 114 17.18 -6.97 13.78
N ALA A 115 17.01 -8.14 14.42
CA ALA A 115 16.78 -9.42 13.75
C ALA A 115 15.28 -9.73 13.51
N SER A 116 14.34 -8.93 14.06
CA SER A 116 12.91 -9.14 13.85
C SER A 116 12.56 -9.02 12.37
N PRO A 117 11.63 -9.82 11.83
CA PRO A 117 11.18 -9.68 10.45
C PRO A 117 10.48 -8.35 10.22
N TRP A 118 10.47 -7.90 8.97
CA TRP A 118 9.76 -6.69 8.53
C TRP A 118 8.31 -7.01 8.16
N LEU A 119 7.45 -7.14 9.16
CA LEU A 119 6.04 -7.51 8.97
C LEU A 119 5.21 -6.27 8.66
N GLY A 120 4.62 -6.20 7.47
CA GLY A 120 3.74 -5.13 6.99
C GLY A 120 4.39 -3.74 6.94
N HIS A 121 5.72 -3.65 6.89
CA HIS A 121 6.39 -2.35 6.70
C HIS A 121 6.32 -1.94 5.23
N TRP A 122 6.07 -0.67 4.99
CA TRP A 122 5.95 -0.11 3.65
C TRP A 122 7.25 -0.25 2.87
N ARG A 123 7.17 -0.87 1.70
CA ARG A 123 8.26 -0.96 0.75
C ARG A 123 8.24 0.29 -0.13
N TYR A 124 9.42 0.82 -0.46
CA TYR A 124 9.55 2.11 -1.12
C TYR A 124 10.72 2.13 -2.09
N PHE A 125 10.48 2.71 -3.27
CA PHE A 125 11.49 2.92 -4.29
C PHE A 125 11.28 4.27 -5.01
N PRO A 126 12.16 5.26 -4.77
CA PRO A 126 12.18 6.51 -5.53
C PRO A 126 13.07 6.44 -6.78
N ASP A 127 12.78 7.30 -7.75
CA ASP A 127 13.68 7.56 -8.88
C ASP A 127 14.93 8.33 -8.40
N PRO A 128 16.15 7.88 -8.74
CA PRO A 128 17.40 8.50 -8.30
C PRO A 128 17.52 9.99 -8.65
N ALA A 129 16.91 10.45 -9.75
CA ALA A 129 16.97 11.85 -10.17
C ALA A 129 16.22 12.80 -9.22
N PHE A 130 15.34 12.26 -8.38
CA PHE A 130 14.47 13.03 -7.49
C PHE A 130 14.91 13.01 -6.02
N THR A 131 16.02 12.36 -5.68
CA THR A 131 16.38 12.11 -4.27
C THR A 131 17.61 12.84 -3.75
N HIS A 132 18.37 13.52 -4.61
CA HIS A 132 19.68 14.09 -4.23
C HIS A 132 19.82 15.58 -4.48
N ALA A 133 19.02 16.16 -5.39
CA ALA A 133 19.07 17.57 -5.75
C ALA A 133 17.66 18.19 -5.77
N PRO A 134 17.54 19.52 -5.66
CA PRO A 134 16.28 20.21 -5.85
C PRO A 134 15.64 19.87 -7.20
N ILE A 135 14.37 19.45 -7.16
CA ILE A 135 13.56 19.15 -8.33
C ILE A 135 13.25 20.45 -9.06
N THR A 136 13.35 20.42 -10.39
CA THR A 136 13.07 21.53 -11.31
C THR A 136 12.14 21.06 -12.43
N LEU A 137 11.63 21.97 -13.26
CA LEU A 137 10.86 21.61 -14.47
C LEU A 137 11.66 20.75 -15.47
N ALA A 138 12.99 20.79 -15.41
CA ALA A 138 13.87 20.01 -16.27
C ALA A 138 14.24 18.64 -15.66
N THR A 139 13.87 18.36 -14.41
CA THR A 139 14.20 17.09 -13.74
C THR A 139 13.38 15.96 -14.39
N ALA A 140 14.09 15.06 -15.06
CA ALA A 140 13.53 13.91 -15.74
C ALA A 140 13.83 12.61 -14.97
N PRO A 141 12.91 11.63 -14.94
CA PRO A 141 13.15 10.32 -14.34
C PRO A 141 14.35 9.61 -14.99
N ALA A 142 15.23 9.04 -14.16
CA ALA A 142 16.42 8.31 -14.61
C ALA A 142 16.27 6.80 -14.56
N ALA A 143 15.43 6.27 -13.67
CA ALA A 143 15.26 4.82 -13.46
C ALA A 143 14.28 4.18 -14.45
N ASN A 144 13.44 4.97 -15.12
CA ASN A 144 12.41 4.48 -16.05
C ASN A 144 11.52 3.38 -15.44
N ILE A 145 10.96 3.69 -14.26
CA ILE A 145 10.12 2.77 -13.50
C ILE A 145 8.91 2.34 -14.33
N LYS A 146 8.60 1.03 -14.31
CA LYS A 146 7.47 0.43 -15.00
C LYS A 146 6.46 -0.13 -14.00
N ILE A 147 5.18 0.13 -14.24
CA ILE A 147 4.08 -0.48 -13.49
C ILE A 147 3.29 -1.37 -14.44
N ASN A 148 3.22 -2.64 -14.12
CA ASN A 148 2.39 -3.63 -14.80
C ASN A 148 1.07 -3.78 -14.05
N ASP A 149 0.02 -4.05 -14.81
CA ASP A 149 -1.23 -4.59 -14.30
C ASP A 149 -1.38 -6.06 -14.70
N HIS A 150 -2.53 -6.66 -14.39
CA HIS A 150 -2.85 -8.04 -14.76
C HIS A 150 -2.96 -8.25 -16.28
N LEU A 151 -2.97 -7.17 -17.09
CA LEU A 151 -3.07 -7.19 -18.56
C LEU A 151 -1.73 -6.93 -19.27
N GLY A 152 -0.68 -6.54 -18.54
CA GLY A 152 0.71 -6.63 -19.00
C GLY A 152 1.51 -5.31 -19.06
N LEU A 153 0.91 -4.12 -18.97
CA LEU A 153 1.61 -2.85 -18.73
C LEU A 153 0.61 -1.68 -18.53
N LEU A 154 0.66 -1.02 -17.37
CA LEU A 154 -0.19 0.14 -17.06
C LEU A 154 0.51 1.49 -17.36
N SER A 155 1.83 1.56 -17.25
CA SER A 155 2.60 2.81 -17.45
C SER A 155 3.34 2.83 -18.79
N THR A 156 3.08 3.84 -19.63
CA THR A 156 3.85 4.08 -20.86
C THR A 156 5.17 4.80 -20.55
N SER A 157 6.21 4.50 -21.32
CA SER A 157 7.57 5.05 -21.15
C SER A 157 7.67 6.58 -21.30
N SER A 158 6.61 7.25 -21.76
CA SER A 158 6.59 8.70 -21.96
C SER A 158 6.50 9.50 -20.66
N ALA A 159 6.05 8.89 -19.57
CA ALA A 159 5.90 9.56 -18.26
C ALA A 159 6.04 8.56 -17.12
N PRO A 160 7.23 7.95 -16.93
CA PRO A 160 7.43 6.95 -15.88
C PRO A 160 7.19 7.56 -14.49
N PRO A 161 6.76 6.76 -13.50
CA PRO A 161 6.63 7.20 -12.12
C PRO A 161 7.96 7.68 -11.53
N VAL A 162 7.88 8.62 -10.60
CA VAL A 162 9.04 9.14 -9.85
C VAL A 162 9.25 8.44 -8.51
N ALA A 163 8.22 7.74 -8.02
CA ALA A 163 8.31 6.91 -6.82
C ALA A 163 7.20 5.87 -6.79
N VAL A 164 7.49 4.77 -6.11
CA VAL A 164 6.58 3.66 -5.88
C VAL A 164 6.61 3.32 -4.39
N VAL A 165 5.44 3.09 -3.82
CA VAL A 165 5.26 2.61 -2.44
C VAL A 165 4.22 1.51 -2.42
N TRP A 166 4.47 0.45 -1.67
CA TRP A 166 3.53 -0.66 -1.57
C TRP A 166 3.56 -1.35 -0.20
N SER A 167 2.44 -2.00 0.10
CA SER A 167 2.31 -3.00 1.16
C SER A 167 2.42 -4.39 0.54
N THR A 168 3.00 -5.31 1.31
CA THR A 168 3.11 -6.73 0.99
C THR A 168 1.93 -7.56 1.52
N GLY A 169 0.82 -6.90 1.87
CA GLY A 169 -0.43 -7.57 2.21
C GLY A 169 -0.38 -8.52 3.42
N PRO A 170 -1.43 -9.35 3.57
CA PRO A 170 -1.54 -10.39 4.58
C PRO A 170 -0.39 -11.42 4.61
N ASN A 171 0.23 -11.73 3.48
CA ASN A 171 1.30 -12.74 3.41
C ASN A 171 2.69 -12.18 3.79
N HIS A 172 2.82 -10.85 3.88
CA HIS A 172 4.05 -10.11 4.15
C HIS A 172 5.19 -10.36 3.16
N HIS A 173 4.86 -10.82 1.96
CA HIS A 173 5.78 -11.13 0.89
C HIS A 173 5.38 -10.36 -0.37
N GLY A 174 6.33 -9.78 -1.09
CA GLY A 174 6.01 -9.17 -2.37
C GLY A 174 5.61 -10.24 -3.38
N ASP A 175 4.57 -9.99 -4.17
CA ASP A 175 4.05 -10.91 -5.18
C ASP A 175 4.29 -10.38 -6.60
N GLY A 176 4.25 -11.26 -7.60
CA GLY A 176 4.46 -10.89 -8.99
C GLY A 176 5.79 -10.17 -9.24
N ALA A 177 5.74 -8.99 -9.87
CA ALA A 177 6.94 -8.18 -10.09
C ALA A 177 7.45 -7.47 -8.82
N ASN A 178 6.68 -7.44 -7.73
CA ASN A 178 7.11 -6.84 -6.46
C ASN A 178 7.96 -7.80 -5.61
N ALA A 179 7.92 -9.10 -5.93
CA ALA A 179 8.75 -10.15 -5.32
C ALA A 179 10.22 -10.05 -5.72
N THR A 180 10.50 -9.45 -6.87
CA THR A 180 11.83 -9.40 -7.48
C THR A 180 12.17 -7.97 -7.86
N TYR A 181 13.47 -7.68 -8.02
CA TYR A 181 13.91 -6.35 -8.41
C TYR A 181 15.08 -6.42 -9.39
N SER A 182 15.06 -5.51 -10.36
CA SER A 182 16.15 -5.26 -11.29
C SER A 182 16.43 -3.76 -11.35
N ALA A 183 17.65 -3.36 -10.96
CA ALA A 183 18.07 -1.96 -11.05
C ALA A 183 18.12 -1.44 -12.50
N LEU A 184 18.31 -2.34 -13.47
CA LEU A 184 18.35 -1.99 -14.90
C LEU A 184 16.96 -1.80 -15.51
N ALA A 185 15.94 -2.41 -14.91
CA ALA A 185 14.56 -2.38 -15.40
C ALA A 185 13.58 -2.49 -14.22
N PRO A 186 13.49 -1.45 -13.36
CA PRO A 186 12.65 -1.49 -12.17
C PRO A 186 11.19 -1.60 -12.58
N THR A 187 10.62 -2.78 -12.36
CA THR A 187 9.27 -3.15 -12.76
C THR A 187 8.50 -3.56 -11.52
N PHE A 188 7.31 -3.00 -11.33
CA PHE A 188 6.43 -3.29 -10.23
C PHE A 188 5.05 -3.69 -10.75
N HIS A 189 4.25 -4.34 -9.93
CA HIS A 189 2.92 -4.83 -10.27
C HIS A 189 1.88 -4.18 -9.37
N SER A 190 0.86 -3.57 -9.97
CA SER A 190 -0.35 -3.09 -9.30
C SER A 190 -1.57 -3.81 -9.86
N GLY A 191 -2.50 -4.24 -9.02
CA GLY A 191 -3.79 -4.70 -9.49
C GLY A 191 -4.63 -5.30 -8.39
N GLU A 192 -5.71 -5.97 -8.79
CA GLU A 192 -6.69 -6.53 -7.87
C GLU A 192 -6.13 -7.73 -7.11
N ALA A 193 -6.58 -7.86 -5.87
CA ALA A 193 -6.20 -8.98 -5.02
C ALA A 193 -6.70 -10.31 -5.59
N THR A 194 -5.80 -11.29 -5.65
CA THR A 194 -6.07 -12.67 -6.03
C THR A 194 -5.45 -13.61 -5.00
N PRO A 195 -5.75 -14.92 -5.03
CA PRO A 195 -5.08 -15.87 -4.14
C PRO A 195 -3.55 -15.93 -4.28
N ALA A 196 -2.99 -15.39 -5.38
CA ALA A 196 -1.55 -15.38 -5.65
C ALA A 196 -0.94 -13.95 -5.72
N PHE A 197 -1.73 -12.93 -5.39
CA PHE A 197 -1.29 -11.53 -5.41
C PHE A 197 -2.13 -10.75 -4.39
N ASP A 198 -1.54 -10.35 -3.28
CA ASP A 198 -2.24 -9.57 -2.24
C ASP A 198 -1.64 -8.18 -1.97
N ASP A 199 -0.56 -7.83 -2.67
CA ASP A 199 0.09 -6.53 -2.62
C ASP A 199 -0.84 -5.37 -2.97
N GLN A 200 -0.69 -4.25 -2.26
CA GLN A 200 -1.33 -2.99 -2.60
C GLN A 200 -0.28 -1.94 -2.88
N LEU A 201 -0.31 -1.37 -4.08
CA LEU A 201 0.70 -0.45 -4.58
C LEU A 201 0.09 0.90 -4.95
N ARG A 202 0.84 1.97 -4.69
CA ARG A 202 0.64 3.32 -5.20
C ARG A 202 1.93 3.84 -5.82
N TRP A 203 1.78 4.73 -6.79
CA TRP A 203 2.92 5.39 -7.41
C TRP A 203 2.64 6.87 -7.60
N ILE A 204 3.71 7.65 -7.70
CA ILE A 204 3.67 9.07 -7.99
C ILE A 204 4.02 9.26 -9.46
N GLY A 205 3.06 9.69 -10.28
CA GLY A 205 3.29 9.98 -11.69
C GLY A 205 4.06 11.29 -11.90
N HIS A 206 5.06 11.29 -12.80
CA HIS A 206 5.95 12.44 -13.02
C HIS A 206 5.21 13.76 -13.37
N PRO A 207 4.28 13.81 -14.35
CA PRO A 207 3.65 15.09 -14.72
C PRO A 207 2.80 15.69 -13.61
N LEU A 208 2.04 14.84 -12.90
CA LEU A 208 1.20 15.27 -11.78
C LEU A 208 2.07 15.75 -10.61
N PHE A 209 3.20 15.09 -10.37
CA PHE A 209 4.12 15.47 -9.32
C PHE A 209 4.74 16.85 -9.57
N ILE A 210 5.24 17.10 -10.78
CA ILE A 210 5.76 18.41 -11.18
C ILE A 210 4.68 19.48 -11.05
N ALA A 211 3.44 19.20 -11.47
CA ALA A 211 2.32 20.14 -11.32
C ALA A 211 2.03 20.50 -9.85
N ARG A 212 2.03 19.50 -8.95
CA ARG A 212 1.85 19.73 -7.50
C ARG A 212 2.98 20.55 -6.89
N LEU A 213 4.23 20.29 -7.28
CA LEU A 213 5.38 21.09 -6.81
C LEU A 213 5.31 22.54 -7.28
N ALA A 214 4.89 22.78 -8.53
CA ALA A 214 4.67 24.13 -9.05
C ALA A 214 3.55 24.86 -8.29
N GLN A 215 2.42 24.19 -8.05
CA GLN A 215 1.29 24.76 -7.29
C GLN A 215 1.67 25.12 -5.85
N GLY A 216 2.55 24.34 -5.23
CA GLY A 216 3.09 24.62 -3.90
C GLY A 216 4.18 25.69 -3.86
N GLY A 217 4.50 26.35 -5.00
CA GLY A 217 5.51 27.41 -5.08
C GLY A 217 6.95 26.92 -4.96
N ARG A 218 7.20 25.63 -5.19
CA ARG A 218 8.55 25.04 -5.08
C ARG A 218 9.37 25.13 -6.36
N LEU A 219 8.70 25.24 -7.52
CA LEU A 219 9.29 25.30 -8.86
C LEU A 219 9.28 26.72 -9.44
#